data_AF-A0A3D5ZQ47-F1
#
_entry.id   AF-A0A3D5ZQ47-F1
#
_cell.length_a   1.000
_cell.length_b   1.000
_cell.length_c   1.000
_cell.angle_alpha   90.00
_cell.angle_beta   90.00
_cell.angle_gamma   90.00
#
_symmetry.space_group_name_H-M   'P 1'
#
loop_
_entity.id
_entity.type
_entity.pdbx_description
1 polymer ?
#
loop_
_entity_poly.entity_id
_entity_poly.type
_entity_poly.pdbx_seq_one_letter_code
_entity_poly.pdbx_strand_id
1 'polypeptide(L)'
;MKNFIKLLLTGVFSITAVSAAFLSSGCNITKINGNEDPYKGAPVYTLEEFNALEAIPEGTKTLVVDIDDITATEGSYFVIGNKNMADFHTSKKTADVTEEEQPYVIGTNGDISYMNTNKAGFTLVIKDGSYTAPKYSDPNQVNNNKTALCFYVPDATDIIIDNVTFTGSVAFSCQWQQIHAAGYNPESVFPHTVKSLTLRKCIFSDGGIFQNGGFAKSLTIDECYFNGFDNGNNSNPIWFINSGSQDLGWYKGSACKLTVKNNTFKATRPIKVAEQSAENVIINIEYNTFEMSRLSTDTDDTKKNDAIIFSLATGSLAGVSVKNNTVSGDVLALIAFASETCVNMAENASFKIIGNTLSSAKLSVLWKTDTAFIPNFAVLY
;
A
#
# COMPACT_ATOMS: atom_id res chain seq x y z
N MET A 1 7.91 31.81 26.55
CA MET A 1 6.61 31.69 25.86
C MET A 1 6.76 30.58 24.84
N LYS A 2 6.54 29.30 25.20
CA LYS A 2 5.22 28.63 25.28
C LYS A 2 4.40 28.78 23.99
N ASN A 3 4.13 27.61 23.39
CA ASN A 3 3.10 27.27 22.40
C ASN A 3 3.41 27.58 20.94
N PHE A 4 3.80 26.55 20.17
CA PHE A 4 3.19 26.18 18.87
C PHE A 4 3.71 24.81 18.39
N ILE A 5 3.48 23.75 19.19
CA ILE A 5 3.49 22.37 18.70
C ILE A 5 2.22 21.72 19.25
N LYS A 6 1.16 21.74 18.46
CA LYS A 6 -0.07 20.98 18.72
C LYS A 6 -0.93 20.95 17.45
N LEU A 7 -0.66 19.99 16.56
CA LEU A 7 -1.70 19.22 15.83
C LEU A 7 -1.05 18.14 14.96
N LEU A 8 -0.77 16.97 15.54
CA LEU A 8 -0.47 15.74 14.81
C LEU A 8 -0.46 14.63 15.86
N LEU A 9 -1.65 14.23 16.36
CA LEU A 9 -1.87 13.01 17.15
C LEU A 9 -3.28 13.04 17.74
N THR A 10 -4.24 12.39 17.08
CA THR A 10 -5.30 11.62 17.75
C THR A 10 -5.82 10.58 16.75
N GLY A 11 -5.21 9.40 16.80
CA GLY A 11 -5.69 8.18 16.14
C GLY A 11 -5.21 6.94 16.90
N VAL A 12 -5.07 7.08 18.24
CA VAL A 12 -4.69 5.97 19.12
C VAL A 12 -5.96 5.16 19.38
N PHE A 13 -6.09 4.04 18.68
CA PHE A 13 -7.20 3.10 18.86
C PHE A 13 -6.98 2.26 20.12
N SER A 14 -7.86 2.38 21.11
CA SER A 14 -8.21 1.25 21.95
C SER A 14 -9.18 0.37 21.17
N ILE A 15 -8.77 -0.87 20.86
CA ILE A 15 -9.66 -1.86 20.23
C ILE A 15 -10.45 -2.52 21.37
N THR A 16 -11.68 -2.06 21.59
CA THR A 16 -12.74 -2.94 22.04
C THR A 16 -13.22 -3.67 20.80
N ALA A 17 -13.01 -4.99 20.72
CA ALA A 17 -13.50 -5.80 19.61
C ALA A 17 -15.04 -5.72 19.58
N VAL A 18 -15.58 -4.95 18.65
CA VAL A 18 -16.97 -5.08 18.21
C VAL A 18 -16.89 -5.79 16.86
N SER A 19 -17.17 -7.08 16.83
CA SER A 19 -17.23 -7.87 15.60
C SER A 19 -18.45 -7.45 14.80
N ALA A 20 -18.30 -6.48 13.90
CA ALA A 20 -19.14 -6.44 12.70
C ALA A 20 -18.59 -7.53 11.77
N ALA A 21 -19.39 -8.58 11.56
CA ALA A 21 -19.00 -9.76 10.82
C ALA A 21 -18.83 -9.42 9.32
N PHE A 22 -17.75 -9.92 8.71
CA PHE A 22 -17.77 -10.17 7.29
C PHE A 22 -18.79 -11.26 7.00
N LEU A 23 -19.66 -11.03 6.02
CA LEU A 23 -20.39 -12.13 5.41
C LEU A 23 -19.44 -12.77 4.41
N SER A 24 -18.68 -13.77 4.86
CA SER A 24 -17.93 -14.65 3.97
C SER A 24 -18.64 -15.99 3.93
N SER A 25 -19.44 -16.24 2.90
CA SER A 25 -19.74 -17.62 2.52
C SER A 25 -18.49 -18.19 1.87
N GLY A 26 -17.77 -19.10 2.53
CA GLY A 26 -16.81 -19.99 1.84
C GLY A 26 -15.31 -19.68 1.92
N CYS A 27 -14.82 -18.77 2.79
CA CYS A 27 -13.37 -18.51 2.87
C CYS A 27 -12.60 -19.69 3.50
N ASN A 28 -11.78 -20.37 2.69
CA ASN A 28 -10.92 -21.48 3.10
C ASN A 28 -9.44 -21.14 2.91
N ILE A 29 -8.61 -21.60 3.85
CA ILE A 29 -7.16 -21.41 3.86
C ILE A 29 -6.49 -22.78 3.77
N THR A 30 -5.74 -23.00 2.69
CA THR A 30 -5.04 -24.26 2.41
C THR A 30 -3.53 -24.09 2.56
N LYS A 31 -2.90 -24.95 3.37
CA LYS A 31 -1.44 -25.00 3.52
C LYS A 31 -0.80 -25.87 2.44
N ILE A 32 0.06 -25.26 1.61
CA ILE A 32 0.77 -25.97 0.53
C ILE A 32 2.25 -26.11 0.88
N ASN A 33 2.73 -27.35 0.87
CA ASN A 33 4.14 -27.69 1.07
C ASN A 33 4.73 -28.27 -0.23
N GLY A 34 5.52 -27.49 -0.98
CA GLY A 34 6.31 -28.01 -2.11
C GLY A 34 5.51 -28.36 -3.38
N ASN A 35 6.11 -29.18 -4.25
CA ASN A 35 5.73 -29.40 -5.65
C ASN A 35 4.76 -30.59 -5.89
N GLU A 36 4.13 -31.15 -4.87
CA GLU A 36 3.05 -32.13 -5.06
C GLU A 36 1.73 -31.42 -5.40
N ASP A 37 0.70 -32.16 -5.85
CA ASP A 37 -0.63 -31.59 -6.10
C ASP A 37 -1.04 -30.69 -4.92
N PRO A 38 -1.14 -29.36 -5.13
CA PRO A 38 -1.15 -28.39 -4.04
C PRO A 38 -2.31 -28.58 -3.06
N TYR A 39 -3.36 -29.30 -3.46
CA TYR A 39 -4.57 -29.49 -2.68
C TYR A 39 -4.67 -30.90 -2.07
N LYS A 40 -3.80 -31.84 -2.43
CA LYS A 40 -3.93 -33.24 -2.02
C LYS A 40 -3.29 -33.49 -0.66
N GLY A 41 -4.12 -33.65 0.38
CA GLY A 41 -3.68 -33.95 1.74
C GLY A 41 -3.18 -32.73 2.54
N ALA A 42 -3.35 -31.53 1.98
CA ALA A 42 -3.07 -30.27 2.65
C ALA A 42 -4.07 -30.03 3.80
N PRO A 43 -3.62 -29.56 4.99
CA PRO A 43 -4.52 -29.01 5.99
C PRO A 43 -5.32 -27.86 5.41
N VAL A 44 -6.64 -27.91 5.60
CA VAL A 44 -7.57 -26.84 5.25
C VAL A 44 -8.13 -26.28 6.55
N TYR A 45 -8.05 -24.97 6.70
CA TYR A 45 -8.60 -24.21 7.80
C TYR A 45 -9.71 -23.32 7.27
N THR A 46 -10.77 -23.13 8.04
CA THR A 46 -11.59 -21.92 7.91
C THR A 46 -10.76 -20.69 8.28
N LEU A 47 -11.20 -19.50 7.86
CA LEU A 47 -10.56 -18.25 8.27
C LEU A 47 -10.49 -18.09 9.80
N GLU A 48 -11.55 -18.50 10.52
CA GLU A 48 -11.60 -18.44 11.98
C GLU A 48 -10.59 -19.39 12.63
N GLU A 49 -10.52 -20.65 12.19
CA GLU A 49 -9.56 -21.63 12.68
C GLU A 49 -8.12 -21.19 12.43
N PHE A 50 -7.84 -20.66 11.24
CA PHE A 50 -6.51 -20.14 10.92
C PHE A 50 -6.16 -18.95 11.83
N ASN A 51 -7.07 -17.99 11.98
CA ASN A 51 -6.86 -16.83 12.84
C ASN A 51 -6.75 -17.17 14.33
N ALA A 52 -7.18 -18.37 14.76
CA ALA A 52 -7.03 -18.85 16.12
C ALA A 52 -5.71 -19.58 16.41
N LEU A 53 -4.89 -19.92 15.40
CA LEU A 53 -3.62 -20.63 15.64
C LEU A 53 -2.63 -19.75 16.41
N GLU A 54 -1.87 -20.34 17.32
CA GLU A 54 -0.86 -19.62 18.12
C GLU A 54 0.37 -19.21 17.29
N ALA A 55 0.68 -19.98 16.24
CA ALA A 55 1.80 -19.74 15.35
C ALA A 55 1.49 -20.27 13.94
N ILE A 56 2.24 -19.78 12.95
CA ILE A 56 2.23 -20.37 11.61
C ILE A 56 2.73 -21.82 11.71
N PRO A 57 2.04 -22.81 11.12
CA PRO A 57 2.48 -24.19 11.16
C PRO A 57 3.90 -24.35 10.62
N GLU A 58 4.72 -25.15 11.30
CA GLU A 58 6.12 -25.35 10.91
C GLU A 58 6.26 -25.82 9.45
N GLY A 59 7.32 -25.35 8.79
CA GLY A 59 7.62 -25.69 7.40
C GLY A 59 6.72 -25.03 6.34
N THR A 60 5.73 -24.22 6.73
CA THR A 60 4.84 -23.53 5.77
C THR A 60 5.66 -22.68 4.79
N LYS A 61 5.48 -22.97 3.49
CA LYS A 61 6.08 -22.18 2.40
C LYS A 61 5.05 -21.33 1.69
N THR A 62 3.85 -21.87 1.48
CA THR A 62 2.75 -21.17 0.81
C THR A 62 1.43 -21.44 1.53
N LEU A 63 0.63 -20.40 1.70
CA LEU A 63 -0.76 -20.48 2.13
C LEU A 63 -1.62 -19.89 1.03
N VAL A 64 -2.66 -20.61 0.63
CA VAL A 64 -3.63 -20.16 -0.37
C VAL A 64 -4.95 -19.87 0.33
N VAL A 65 -5.47 -18.67 0.12
CA VAL A 65 -6.78 -18.23 0.59
C VAL A 65 -7.69 -18.14 -0.63
N ASP A 66 -8.75 -18.94 -0.61
CA ASP A 66 -9.82 -18.83 -1.59
C ASP A 66 -10.86 -17.85 -1.07
N ILE A 67 -11.20 -16.85 -1.88
CA ILE A 67 -12.10 -15.77 -1.50
C ILE A 67 -13.31 -15.72 -2.45
N ASP A 68 -14.14 -16.78 -2.46
CA ASP A 68 -15.37 -16.89 -3.27
C ASP A 68 -16.01 -15.51 -3.55
N ASP A 69 -16.63 -14.92 -2.52
CA ASP A 69 -17.13 -13.55 -2.52
C ASP A 69 -17.00 -12.92 -1.13
N ILE A 70 -16.21 -11.85 -1.02
CA ILE A 70 -16.07 -11.05 0.20
C ILE A 70 -16.85 -9.75 0.04
N THR A 71 -17.76 -9.48 0.97
CA THR A 71 -18.38 -8.15 1.12
C THR A 71 -17.87 -7.48 2.38
N ALA A 72 -17.14 -6.39 2.21
CA ALA A 72 -16.68 -5.55 3.30
C ALA A 72 -17.78 -4.61 3.77
N THR A 73 -17.95 -4.55 5.09
CA THR A 73 -18.89 -3.63 5.73
C THR A 73 -18.13 -2.58 6.51
N GLU A 74 -18.70 -1.37 6.58
CA GLU A 74 -18.16 -0.29 7.39
C GLU A 74 -17.99 -0.73 8.85
N GLY A 75 -16.86 -0.35 9.45
CA GLY A 75 -16.51 -0.68 10.82
C GLY A 75 -15.78 -2.01 11.00
N SER A 76 -15.50 -2.76 9.92
CA SER A 76 -14.87 -4.09 10.00
C SER A 76 -13.68 -4.27 9.06
N TYR A 77 -12.61 -4.86 9.61
CA TYR A 77 -11.42 -5.29 8.85
C TYR A 77 -11.52 -6.76 8.47
N PHE A 78 -11.16 -7.12 7.24
CA PHE A 78 -10.99 -8.52 6.87
C PHE A 78 -9.60 -8.95 7.29
N VAL A 79 -9.49 -9.85 8.26
CA VAL A 79 -8.21 -10.16 8.90
C VAL A 79 -7.74 -11.55 8.50
N ILE A 80 -6.50 -11.65 8.02
CA ILE A 80 -5.77 -12.91 7.87
C ILE A 80 -4.60 -12.94 8.84
N GLY A 81 -4.58 -13.97 9.68
CA GLY A 81 -3.61 -14.19 10.75
C GLY A 81 -3.97 -13.45 12.05
N ASN A 82 -3.03 -13.45 12.99
CA ASN A 82 -3.17 -12.76 14.27
C ASN A 82 -1.81 -12.25 14.80
N LYS A 83 -1.86 -11.42 15.85
CA LYS A 83 -0.66 -10.79 16.41
C LYS A 83 0.34 -11.77 17.05
N ASN A 84 -0.10 -12.98 17.45
CA ASN A 84 0.79 -14.01 17.99
C ASN A 84 1.60 -14.68 16.87
N MET A 85 1.04 -14.77 15.66
CA MET A 85 1.74 -15.27 14.47
C MET A 85 2.78 -14.30 13.96
N ALA A 86 2.48 -13.00 14.05
CA ALA A 86 3.37 -11.95 13.62
C ALA A 86 4.66 -11.94 14.43
N ASP A 87 5.62 -11.19 13.91
CA ASP A 87 6.84 -10.86 14.62
C ASP A 87 6.57 -10.18 15.98
N PHE A 88 7.51 -10.25 16.91
CA PHE A 88 7.38 -9.64 18.22
C PHE A 88 8.60 -8.76 18.54
N HIS A 89 8.32 -7.50 18.85
CA HIS A 89 9.34 -6.53 19.17
C HIS A 89 9.64 -6.47 20.67
N THR A 90 10.92 -6.38 21.02
CA THR A 90 11.43 -6.23 22.39
C THR A 90 12.55 -5.20 22.45
N SER A 91 13.02 -4.89 23.65
CA SER A 91 14.20 -4.03 23.85
C SER A 91 15.08 -4.55 24.98
N LYS A 92 16.37 -4.23 24.90
CA LYS A 92 17.40 -4.63 25.86
C LYS A 92 18.44 -3.51 25.99
N LYS A 93 19.18 -3.47 27.08
CA LYS A 93 20.39 -2.62 27.09
C LYS A 93 21.36 -3.13 26.04
N THR A 94 21.94 -2.21 25.28
CA THR A 94 22.90 -2.53 24.20
C THR A 94 24.08 -3.36 24.72
N ALA A 95 24.57 -3.07 25.93
CA ALA A 95 25.65 -3.83 26.55
C ALA A 95 25.29 -5.29 26.90
N ASP A 96 23.99 -5.60 27.00
CA ASP A 96 23.51 -6.94 27.34
C ASP A 96 23.15 -7.76 26.08
N VAL A 97 23.17 -7.16 24.87
CA VAL A 97 22.89 -7.87 23.61
C VAL A 97 24.04 -8.82 23.29
N THR A 98 23.75 -10.11 23.23
CA THR A 98 24.70 -11.17 22.90
C THR A 98 25.00 -11.20 21.40
N GLU A 99 26.11 -11.83 20.98
CA GLU A 99 26.43 -12.00 19.56
C GLU A 99 25.32 -12.74 18.78
N GLU A 100 24.65 -13.70 19.41
CA GLU A 100 23.52 -14.45 18.83
C GLU A 100 22.26 -13.58 18.67
N GLU A 101 22.11 -12.53 19.48
CA GLU A 101 20.97 -11.61 19.43
C GLU A 101 21.18 -10.47 18.40
N GLN A 102 22.42 -10.20 17.97
CA GLN A 102 22.73 -9.10 17.04
C GLN A 102 21.92 -9.13 15.73
N PRO A 103 21.67 -10.28 15.08
CA PRO A 103 20.86 -10.33 13.86
C PRO A 103 19.39 -9.88 14.04
N TYR A 104 18.90 -9.83 15.28
CA TYR A 104 17.54 -9.43 15.62
C TYR A 104 17.42 -7.94 15.95
N VAL A 105 18.54 -7.22 16.09
CA VAL A 105 18.55 -5.79 16.38
C VAL A 105 18.10 -4.99 15.15
N ILE A 106 17.05 -4.18 15.31
CA ILE A 106 16.45 -3.36 14.25
C ILE A 106 16.75 -1.85 14.40
N GLY A 107 17.35 -1.46 15.52
CA GLY A 107 17.68 -0.06 15.82
C GLY A 107 18.20 0.12 17.23
N THR A 108 18.76 1.28 17.51
CA THR A 108 19.32 1.63 18.83
C THR A 108 18.98 3.07 19.18
N ASN A 109 18.76 3.34 20.46
CA ASN A 109 18.61 4.69 21.01
C ASN A 109 19.41 4.81 22.31
N GLY A 110 20.56 5.49 22.25
CA GLY A 110 21.51 5.50 23.36
C GLY A 110 21.94 4.09 23.75
N ASP A 111 21.78 3.77 25.03
CA ASP A 111 22.18 2.47 25.60
C ASP A 111 21.11 1.38 25.45
N ILE A 112 20.08 1.60 24.64
CA ILE A 112 19.00 0.64 24.38
C ILE A 112 19.06 0.15 22.93
N SER A 113 19.01 -1.16 22.76
CA SER A 113 18.82 -1.84 21.48
C SER A 113 17.40 -2.37 21.37
N TYR A 114 16.79 -2.18 20.21
CA TYR A 114 15.46 -2.69 19.89
C TYR A 114 15.58 -3.90 18.99
N MET A 115 14.85 -4.97 19.31
CA MET A 115 14.96 -6.26 18.66
C MET A 115 13.61 -6.70 18.10
N ASN A 116 13.64 -7.54 17.07
CA ASN A 116 12.48 -8.19 16.49
C ASN A 116 12.77 -9.70 16.34
N THR A 117 11.80 -10.57 16.61
CA THR A 117 11.95 -12.03 16.49
C THR A 117 12.40 -12.53 15.11
N ASN A 118 12.24 -11.71 14.06
CA ASN A 118 12.63 -12.02 12.68
C ASN A 118 12.15 -13.41 12.24
N LYS A 119 10.87 -13.70 12.50
CA LYS A 119 10.21 -14.97 12.16
C LYS A 119 10.33 -15.20 10.65
N ALA A 120 10.53 -16.46 10.28
CA ALA A 120 10.56 -16.85 8.87
C ALA A 120 9.21 -16.52 8.19
N GLY A 121 9.30 -15.85 7.04
CA GLY A 121 8.16 -15.55 6.20
C GLY A 121 7.74 -16.74 5.33
N PHE A 122 6.56 -16.60 4.73
CA PHE A 122 6.01 -17.50 3.72
C PHE A 122 5.37 -16.68 2.58
N THR A 123 4.80 -17.36 1.58
CA THR A 123 3.98 -16.71 0.55
C THR A 123 2.49 -16.89 0.87
N LEU A 124 1.77 -15.80 1.11
CA LEU A 124 0.31 -15.79 1.22
C LEU A 124 -0.28 -15.45 -0.14
N VAL A 125 -1.09 -16.34 -0.72
CA VAL A 125 -1.76 -16.12 -2.00
C VAL A 125 -3.26 -16.04 -1.76
N ILE A 126 -3.86 -14.87 -1.99
CA ILE A 126 -5.30 -14.70 -2.14
C ILE A 126 -5.59 -14.82 -3.63
N LYS A 127 -6.43 -15.76 -4.05
CA LYS A 127 -6.67 -16.00 -5.47
C LYS A 127 -8.14 -16.10 -5.82
N ASP A 128 -8.44 -15.66 -7.05
CA ASP A 128 -9.77 -15.75 -7.65
C ASP A 128 -10.86 -15.03 -6.81
N GLY A 129 -12.12 -15.11 -7.23
CA GLY A 129 -13.25 -14.54 -6.49
C GLY A 129 -13.35 -13.01 -6.53
N SER A 130 -14.14 -12.46 -5.60
CA SER A 130 -14.46 -11.03 -5.60
C SER A 130 -14.38 -10.37 -4.22
N TYR A 131 -14.05 -9.08 -4.21
CA TYR A 131 -14.10 -8.20 -3.05
C TYR A 131 -14.95 -6.99 -3.37
N THR A 132 -16.04 -6.83 -2.63
CA THR A 132 -16.95 -5.69 -2.73
C THR A 132 -16.89 -4.85 -1.46
N ALA A 133 -16.68 -3.55 -1.62
CA ALA A 133 -16.72 -2.57 -0.54
C ALA A 133 -17.57 -1.35 -0.93
N PRO A 134 -17.94 -0.49 0.02
CA PRO A 134 -18.49 0.81 -0.29
C PRO A 134 -17.54 1.64 -1.15
N LYS A 135 -18.09 2.54 -1.97
CA LYS A 135 -17.31 3.58 -2.65
C LYS A 135 -17.06 4.73 -1.70
N TYR A 136 -15.80 4.94 -1.36
CA TYR A 136 -15.37 6.08 -0.57
C TYR A 136 -14.89 7.20 -1.49
N SER A 137 -14.96 8.44 -1.01
CA SER A 137 -14.48 9.58 -1.77
C SER A 137 -12.96 9.70 -1.71
N ASP A 138 -12.32 9.33 -0.60
CA ASP A 138 -10.88 9.55 -0.39
C ASP A 138 -10.23 8.52 0.55
N PRO A 139 -8.89 8.46 0.62
CA PRO A 139 -8.18 7.52 1.49
C PRO A 139 -8.42 7.69 2.99
N ASN A 140 -8.81 8.89 3.48
CA ASN A 140 -9.13 9.06 4.90
C ASN A 140 -10.44 8.37 5.25
N GLN A 141 -11.43 8.41 4.36
CA GLN A 141 -12.69 7.69 4.58
C GLN A 141 -12.47 6.18 4.69
N VAL A 142 -11.67 5.58 3.81
CA VAL A 142 -11.37 4.14 3.89
C VAL A 142 -10.76 3.78 5.25
N ASN A 143 -9.80 4.59 5.70
CA ASN A 143 -9.16 4.42 7.01
C ASN A 143 -10.13 4.63 8.19
N ASN A 144 -10.92 5.70 8.17
CA ASN A 144 -11.87 6.02 9.24
C ASN A 144 -12.99 4.98 9.37
N ASN A 145 -13.44 4.46 8.24
CA ASN A 145 -14.48 3.45 8.13
C ASN A 145 -13.95 2.02 8.31
N LYS A 146 -12.63 1.87 8.50
CA LYS A 146 -11.96 0.61 8.81
C LYS A 146 -12.19 -0.48 7.76
N THR A 147 -12.25 -0.12 6.48
CA THR A 147 -12.55 -1.05 5.40
C THR A 147 -11.26 -1.43 4.67
N ALA A 148 -10.56 -2.44 5.19
CA ALA A 148 -9.28 -2.88 4.63
C ALA A 148 -9.11 -4.41 4.74
N LEU A 149 -8.29 -4.98 3.85
CA LEU A 149 -7.69 -6.29 4.05
C LEU A 149 -6.48 -6.13 4.98
N CYS A 150 -6.48 -6.82 6.11
CA CYS A 150 -5.50 -6.70 7.17
C CYS A 150 -4.71 -7.99 7.34
N PHE A 151 -3.40 -7.85 7.48
CA PHE A 151 -2.48 -8.98 7.55
C PHE A 151 -1.68 -8.95 8.85
N TYR A 152 -1.93 -9.92 9.73
CA TYR A 152 -1.13 -10.14 10.93
C TYR A 152 -0.34 -11.44 10.78
N VAL A 153 0.77 -11.33 10.06
CA VAL A 153 1.67 -12.43 9.68
C VAL A 153 3.11 -11.99 9.94
N PRO A 154 4.11 -12.89 9.93
CA PRO A 154 5.53 -12.50 10.04
C PRO A 154 5.91 -11.39 9.06
N ASP A 155 6.75 -10.44 9.48
CA ASP A 155 7.15 -9.27 8.69
C ASP A 155 7.89 -9.68 7.40
N ALA A 156 8.49 -10.88 7.37
CA ALA A 156 9.17 -11.44 6.20
C ALA A 156 8.22 -12.04 5.13
N THR A 157 6.90 -11.99 5.33
CA THR A 157 5.88 -12.61 4.44
C THR A 157 5.69 -11.84 3.14
N ASP A 158 5.62 -12.56 2.02
CA ASP A 158 5.24 -12.04 0.71
C ASP A 158 3.74 -12.32 0.46
N ILE A 159 2.96 -11.28 0.14
CA ILE A 159 1.53 -11.39 -0.14
C ILE A 159 1.29 -11.22 -1.63
N ILE A 160 0.50 -12.13 -2.22
CA ILE A 160 0.06 -12.09 -3.62
C ILE A 160 -1.45 -12.11 -3.62
N ILE A 161 -2.07 -11.15 -4.29
CA ILE A 161 -3.49 -11.16 -4.62
C ILE A 161 -3.57 -11.33 -6.13
N ASP A 162 -4.13 -12.45 -6.57
CA ASP A 162 -4.09 -12.92 -7.94
C ASP A 162 -5.49 -13.11 -8.51
N ASN A 163 -5.78 -12.47 -9.64
CA ASN A 163 -7.04 -12.67 -10.37
C ASN A 163 -8.31 -12.36 -9.54
N VAL A 164 -8.23 -11.42 -8.60
CA VAL A 164 -9.37 -10.97 -7.79
C VAL A 164 -10.09 -9.81 -8.47
N THR A 165 -11.43 -9.82 -8.44
CA THR A 165 -12.23 -8.68 -8.89
C THR A 165 -12.58 -7.76 -7.72
N PHE A 166 -12.20 -6.49 -7.81
CA PHE A 166 -12.50 -5.45 -6.82
C PHE A 166 -13.62 -4.53 -7.30
N THR A 167 -14.59 -4.29 -6.41
CA THR A 167 -15.66 -3.30 -6.56
C THR A 167 -15.67 -2.40 -5.33
N GLY A 168 -15.76 -1.08 -5.54
CA GLY A 168 -15.66 -0.10 -4.47
C GLY A 168 -14.22 0.20 -4.03
N SER A 169 -14.08 0.82 -2.87
CA SER A 169 -12.79 1.30 -2.36
C SER A 169 -12.13 0.25 -1.48
N VAL A 170 -10.91 -0.16 -1.83
CA VAL A 170 -10.09 -1.10 -1.07
C VAL A 170 -8.82 -0.43 -0.53
N ALA A 171 -8.45 -0.79 0.71
CA ALA A 171 -7.15 -0.53 1.29
C ALA A 171 -6.50 -1.83 1.76
N PHE A 172 -5.18 -1.83 1.86
CA PHE A 172 -4.41 -2.97 2.35
C PHE A 172 -3.63 -2.56 3.60
N SER A 173 -4.05 -3.06 4.75
CA SER A 173 -3.34 -2.86 6.01
C SER A 173 -2.23 -3.88 6.14
N CYS A 174 -1.10 -3.53 5.54
CA CYS A 174 0.16 -4.27 5.56
C CYS A 174 1.09 -3.85 6.71
N GLN A 175 0.62 -2.92 7.54
CA GLN A 175 1.35 -2.31 8.63
C GLN A 175 0.49 -2.24 9.88
N TRP A 176 1.11 -2.45 11.04
CA TRP A 176 0.45 -2.24 12.32
C TRP A 176 1.48 -1.90 13.39
N GLN A 177 1.01 -1.42 14.54
CA GLN A 177 1.87 -0.99 15.63
C GLN A 177 1.69 -1.90 16.84
N GLN A 178 2.80 -2.47 17.34
CA GLN A 178 2.83 -3.16 18.63
C GLN A 178 2.98 -2.14 19.75
N ILE A 179 2.05 -2.16 20.71
CA ILE A 179 2.05 -1.31 21.91
C ILE A 179 2.41 -2.19 23.11
N HIS A 180 3.46 -1.86 23.85
CA HIS A 180 3.72 -2.46 25.15
C HIS A 180 2.80 -1.86 26.22
N ALA A 181 2.07 -2.70 26.96
CA ALA A 181 1.05 -2.26 27.92
C ALA A 181 1.61 -1.57 29.19
N ALA A 182 2.92 -1.64 29.44
CA ALA A 182 3.56 -1.04 30.61
C ALA A 182 4.02 0.40 30.31
N GLY A 183 3.07 1.34 30.32
CA GLY A 183 3.34 2.77 30.18
C GLY A 183 3.46 3.20 28.72
N TYR A 184 2.49 3.98 28.26
CA TYR A 184 2.49 4.58 26.93
C TYR A 184 3.64 5.60 26.83
N ASN A 185 4.81 5.17 26.38
CA ASN A 185 5.81 6.04 25.79
C ASN A 185 5.58 5.98 24.26
N PRO A 186 5.44 7.11 23.54
CA PRO A 186 5.40 7.09 22.07
C PRO A 186 6.61 6.37 21.43
N GLU A 187 7.71 6.19 22.17
CA GLU A 187 8.87 5.37 21.78
C GLU A 187 8.65 3.85 21.93
N SER A 188 7.57 3.41 22.58
CA SER A 188 7.19 1.99 22.78
C SER A 188 6.30 1.44 21.66
N VAL A 189 6.25 2.14 20.53
CA VAL A 189 5.41 1.81 19.37
C VAL A 189 6.28 1.20 18.29
N PHE A 190 6.21 -0.12 18.13
CA PHE A 190 7.04 -0.83 17.16
C PHE A 190 6.29 -1.07 15.85
N PRO A 191 6.83 -0.61 14.70
CA PRO A 191 6.18 -0.79 13.43
C PRO A 191 6.41 -2.21 12.89
N HIS A 192 5.32 -2.92 12.67
CA HIS A 192 5.29 -4.12 11.84
C HIS A 192 5.00 -3.74 10.40
N THR A 193 5.64 -4.41 9.46
CA THR A 193 5.42 -4.19 8.03
C THR A 193 5.80 -5.43 7.27
N VAL A 194 4.82 -6.01 6.57
CA VAL A 194 5.05 -7.16 5.69
C VAL A 194 5.99 -6.81 4.55
N LYS A 195 6.76 -7.80 4.09
CA LYS A 195 7.84 -7.62 3.12
C LYS A 195 7.32 -7.15 1.77
N SER A 196 6.29 -7.79 1.22
CA SER A 196 5.73 -7.38 -0.05
C SER A 196 4.23 -7.63 -0.18
N LEU A 197 3.59 -6.81 -1.01
CA LEU A 197 2.25 -7.02 -1.53
C LEU A 197 2.30 -6.92 -3.05
N THR A 198 1.78 -7.93 -3.74
CA THR A 198 1.64 -7.95 -5.19
C THR A 198 0.16 -8.11 -5.54
N LEU A 199 -0.41 -7.15 -6.25
CA LEU A 199 -1.67 -7.31 -6.94
C LEU A 199 -1.32 -7.70 -8.37
N ARG A 200 -1.77 -8.87 -8.82
CA ARG A 200 -1.51 -9.32 -10.18
C ARG A 200 -2.79 -9.79 -10.87
N LYS A 201 -2.97 -9.39 -12.13
CA LYS A 201 -4.14 -9.80 -12.95
C LYS A 201 -5.49 -9.47 -12.31
N CYS A 202 -5.51 -8.55 -11.35
CA CYS A 202 -6.75 -8.13 -10.69
C CYS A 202 -7.55 -7.21 -11.59
N ILE A 203 -8.87 -7.24 -11.42
CA ILE A 203 -9.81 -6.38 -12.16
C ILE A 203 -10.44 -5.41 -11.18
N PHE A 204 -10.24 -4.12 -11.39
CA PHE A 204 -10.96 -3.07 -10.68
C PHE A 204 -12.15 -2.67 -11.55
N SER A 205 -13.28 -3.36 -11.36
CA SER A 205 -14.44 -3.30 -12.27
C SER A 205 -15.20 -1.98 -12.14
N ASP A 206 -15.30 -1.49 -10.91
CA ASP A 206 -15.80 -0.19 -10.48
C ASP A 206 -15.20 0.08 -9.10
N GLY A 207 -13.87 0.01 -9.02
CA GLY A 207 -13.14 0.03 -7.76
C GLY A 207 -11.86 0.85 -7.79
N GLY A 208 -11.36 1.17 -6.60
CA GLY A 208 -10.13 1.95 -6.42
C GLY A 208 -9.32 1.53 -5.20
N ILE A 209 -8.00 1.69 -5.29
CA ILE A 209 -7.06 1.44 -4.21
C ILE A 209 -6.75 2.75 -3.51
N PHE A 210 -7.30 2.92 -2.33
CA PHE A 210 -7.23 4.16 -1.56
C PHE A 210 -6.45 3.89 -0.27
N GLN A 211 -5.20 4.35 -0.24
CA GLN A 211 -4.29 4.04 0.84
C GLN A 211 -3.89 5.31 1.60
N ASN A 212 -4.05 5.28 2.93
CA ASN A 212 -3.50 6.26 3.83
C ASN A 212 -2.48 5.59 4.76
N GLY A 213 -1.22 5.99 4.68
CA GLY A 213 -0.13 5.31 5.38
C GLY A 213 0.56 4.28 4.49
N GLY A 214 1.53 3.58 5.07
CA GLY A 214 2.34 2.65 4.32
C GLY A 214 1.59 1.37 3.97
N PHE A 215 1.74 0.96 2.72
CA PHE A 215 1.52 -0.41 2.28
C PHE A 215 2.73 -1.28 2.73
N ALA A 216 2.89 -2.48 2.16
CA ALA A 216 4.06 -3.33 2.41
C ALA A 216 5.39 -2.61 2.07
N LYS A 217 6.54 -3.14 2.50
CA LYS A 217 7.85 -2.55 2.14
C LYS A 217 8.01 -2.42 0.62
N SER A 218 7.39 -3.31 -0.14
CA SER A 218 7.22 -3.20 -1.58
C SER A 218 5.79 -3.53 -2.01
N LEU A 219 5.14 -2.63 -2.75
CA LEU A 219 3.89 -2.86 -3.46
C LEU A 219 4.13 -2.97 -4.96
N THR A 220 3.68 -4.06 -5.57
CA THR A 220 3.64 -4.23 -7.02
C THR A 220 2.19 -4.34 -7.48
N ILE A 221 1.81 -3.58 -8.50
CA ILE A 221 0.52 -3.69 -9.20
C ILE A 221 0.87 -4.06 -10.64
N ASP A 222 0.60 -5.30 -11.04
CA ASP A 222 1.11 -5.93 -12.26
C ASP A 222 -0.02 -6.56 -13.09
N GLU A 223 -0.06 -6.31 -14.39
CA GLU A 223 -1.06 -6.93 -15.28
C GLU A 223 -2.52 -6.71 -14.83
N CYS A 224 -2.80 -5.70 -14.01
CA CYS A 224 -4.15 -5.38 -13.55
C CYS A 224 -4.89 -4.52 -14.58
N TYR A 225 -6.21 -4.60 -14.50
CA TYR A 225 -7.10 -3.87 -15.39
C TYR A 225 -8.02 -2.96 -14.57
N PHE A 226 -8.02 -1.67 -14.89
CA PHE A 226 -8.77 -0.65 -14.19
C PHE A 226 -9.84 -0.05 -15.10
N ASN A 227 -11.11 -0.35 -14.83
CA ASN A 227 -12.26 0.28 -15.48
C ASN A 227 -12.51 1.69 -14.93
N GLY A 228 -13.50 2.38 -15.50
CA GLY A 228 -14.00 3.62 -14.95
C GLY A 228 -14.40 3.45 -13.49
N PHE A 229 -13.85 4.30 -12.63
CA PHE A 229 -14.30 4.48 -11.26
C PHE A 229 -14.81 5.92 -11.18
N ASP A 230 -16.04 6.12 -10.73
CA ASP A 230 -16.55 7.45 -10.39
C ASP A 230 -16.95 7.44 -8.92
N ASN A 231 -16.26 8.25 -8.14
CA ASN A 231 -16.52 8.49 -6.74
C ASN A 231 -16.71 9.99 -6.45
N GLY A 232 -17.04 10.78 -7.48
CA GLY A 232 -17.25 12.22 -7.40
C GLY A 232 -15.96 13.05 -7.25
N ASN A 233 -14.80 12.42 -7.19
CA ASN A 233 -13.52 13.08 -6.94
C ASN A 233 -12.60 13.16 -8.17
N ASN A 234 -11.55 13.98 -8.02
CA ASN A 234 -10.59 14.29 -9.08
C ASN A 234 -9.41 13.30 -9.17
N SER A 235 -9.47 12.13 -8.53
CA SER A 235 -8.34 11.18 -8.55
C SER A 235 -8.81 9.75 -8.28
N ASN A 236 -8.57 8.85 -9.24
CA ASN A 236 -8.98 7.46 -9.15
C ASN A 236 -8.48 6.64 -10.35
N PRO A 237 -8.14 5.36 -10.20
CA PRO A 237 -8.52 4.50 -9.08
C PRO A 237 -7.41 4.34 -8.03
N ILE A 238 -6.18 4.78 -8.28
CA ILE A 238 -5.08 4.66 -7.31
C ILE A 238 -4.85 6.02 -6.64
N TRP A 239 -5.03 6.07 -5.33
CA TRP A 239 -4.78 7.28 -4.55
C TRP A 239 -4.08 6.95 -3.23
N PHE A 240 -2.79 7.31 -3.16
CA PHE A 240 -1.96 7.08 -1.98
C PHE A 240 -1.56 8.39 -1.30
N ILE A 241 -1.78 8.46 0.01
CA ILE A 241 -1.37 9.56 0.89
C ILE A 241 -0.50 9.01 2.03
N ASN A 242 0.38 9.84 2.60
CA ASN A 242 1.25 9.49 3.73
C ASN A 242 2.08 8.21 3.49
N SER A 243 2.71 8.12 2.33
CA SER A 243 3.53 6.96 1.95
C SER A 243 4.95 7.07 2.49
N GLY A 244 5.61 5.92 2.70
CA GLY A 244 7.03 5.89 3.04
C GLY A 244 7.34 5.35 4.43
N SER A 245 8.60 5.49 4.81
CA SER A 245 9.12 5.02 6.09
C SER A 245 8.80 5.98 7.22
N GLN A 246 8.39 5.44 8.37
CA GLN A 246 8.38 6.21 9.61
C GLN A 246 9.82 6.45 10.07
N ASP A 247 10.14 7.70 10.36
CA ASP A 247 11.33 8.07 11.14
C ASP A 247 10.87 8.29 12.59
N LEU A 248 11.20 7.34 13.46
CA LEU A 248 10.91 7.41 14.89
C LEU A 248 12.12 7.89 15.70
N GLY A 249 13.17 8.39 15.04
CA GLY A 249 14.46 8.75 15.64
C GLY A 249 15.34 7.55 16.00
N TRP A 250 14.76 6.48 16.54
CA TRP A 250 15.45 5.21 16.84
C TRP A 250 15.26 4.14 15.76
N TYR A 251 14.22 4.30 14.94
CA TYR A 251 13.91 3.45 13.80
C TYR A 251 13.79 4.33 12.56
N LYS A 252 14.68 4.10 11.62
CA LYS A 252 14.56 4.64 10.26
C LYS A 252 14.03 3.51 9.39
N GLY A 253 12.74 3.54 9.08
CA GLY A 253 12.15 2.51 8.24
C GLY A 253 12.86 2.40 6.89
N SER A 254 12.83 1.20 6.30
CA SER A 254 13.36 0.98 4.95
C SER A 254 12.55 1.75 3.90
N ALA A 255 13.20 2.11 2.79
CA ALA A 255 12.52 2.73 1.65
C ALA A 255 11.30 1.91 1.23
N CYS A 256 10.19 2.60 0.97
CA CYS A 256 8.96 1.98 0.50
C CYS A 256 8.94 2.02 -1.03
N LYS A 257 8.76 0.86 -1.69
CA LYS A 257 8.78 0.76 -3.15
C LYS A 257 7.40 0.54 -3.72
N LEU A 258 6.94 1.45 -4.57
CA LEU A 258 5.76 1.28 -5.42
C LEU A 258 6.20 0.94 -6.85
N THR A 259 5.67 -0.14 -7.39
CA THR A 259 5.82 -0.49 -8.81
C THR A 259 4.44 -0.71 -9.44
N VAL A 260 4.09 0.10 -10.43
CA VAL A 260 2.87 -0.03 -11.22
C VAL A 260 3.29 -0.36 -12.64
N LYS A 261 3.06 -1.60 -13.08
CA LYS A 261 3.52 -2.06 -14.39
C LYS A 261 2.56 -2.95 -15.15
N ASN A 262 2.67 -2.93 -16.48
CA ASN A 262 1.88 -3.77 -17.38
C ASN A 262 0.35 -3.64 -17.19
N ASN A 263 -0.12 -2.55 -16.57
CA ASN A 263 -1.54 -2.38 -16.30
C ASN A 263 -2.24 -1.68 -17.47
N THR A 264 -3.55 -1.87 -17.57
CA THR A 264 -4.40 -1.09 -18.46
C THR A 264 -5.35 -0.22 -17.64
N PHE A 265 -5.35 1.07 -17.90
CA PHE A 265 -6.22 2.05 -17.25
C PHE A 265 -7.20 2.64 -18.27
N LYS A 266 -8.49 2.37 -18.06
CA LYS A 266 -9.60 3.08 -18.73
C LYS A 266 -10.25 4.16 -17.84
N ALA A 267 -9.87 4.18 -16.57
CA ALA A 267 -10.29 5.19 -15.61
C ALA A 267 -9.80 6.61 -15.93
N THR A 268 -10.51 7.62 -15.44
CA THR A 268 -10.04 9.01 -15.42
C THR A 268 -9.04 9.25 -14.31
N ARG A 269 -7.95 9.98 -14.57
CA ARG A 269 -6.99 10.42 -13.53
C ARG A 269 -6.44 9.26 -12.66
N PRO A 270 -5.89 8.19 -13.28
CA PRO A 270 -5.68 6.88 -12.68
C PRO A 270 -4.78 6.84 -11.46
N ILE A 271 -3.72 7.63 -11.40
CA ILE A 271 -2.69 7.50 -10.37
C ILE A 271 -2.49 8.85 -9.69
N LYS A 272 -2.67 8.90 -8.37
CA LYS A 272 -2.24 10.02 -7.53
C LYS A 272 -1.35 9.55 -6.39
N VAL A 273 -0.16 10.12 -6.34
CA VAL A 273 0.92 9.75 -5.41
C VAL A 273 1.61 11.00 -4.87
N ALA A 274 2.50 10.81 -3.89
CA ALA A 274 3.23 11.89 -3.22
C ALA A 274 2.28 12.96 -2.67
N GLU A 275 1.33 12.57 -1.82
CA GLU A 275 0.37 13.47 -1.20
C GLU A 275 0.48 13.46 0.33
N GLN A 276 0.41 14.65 0.91
CA GLN A 276 0.61 14.96 2.33
C GLN A 276 2.04 14.67 2.81
N SER A 277 2.46 13.42 2.82
CA SER A 277 3.82 13.01 3.18
C SER A 277 4.29 11.87 2.28
N ALA A 278 5.54 11.95 1.83
CA ALA A 278 6.22 10.92 1.06
C ALA A 278 7.70 10.88 1.46
N GLU A 279 8.06 9.93 2.32
CA GLU A 279 9.43 9.84 2.86
C GLU A 279 10.13 8.56 2.39
N ASN A 280 11.27 8.74 1.71
CA ASN A 280 12.11 7.65 1.22
C ASN A 280 11.32 6.66 0.33
N VAL A 281 10.46 7.19 -0.54
CA VAL A 281 9.61 6.39 -1.44
C VAL A 281 10.27 6.26 -2.81
N ILE A 282 10.32 5.03 -3.33
CA ILE A 282 10.70 4.74 -4.72
C ILE A 282 9.43 4.46 -5.52
N ILE A 283 9.24 5.16 -6.65
CA ILE A 283 8.06 5.03 -7.51
C ILE A 283 8.49 4.62 -8.92
N ASN A 284 8.04 3.45 -9.37
CA ASN A 284 8.21 2.99 -10.75
C ASN A 284 6.83 2.84 -11.40
N ILE A 285 6.61 3.55 -12.50
CA ILE A 285 5.39 3.45 -13.31
C ILE A 285 5.82 3.13 -14.73
N GLU A 286 5.72 1.85 -15.11
CA GLU A 286 6.35 1.37 -16.34
C GLU A 286 5.48 0.43 -17.18
N TYR A 287 5.57 0.53 -18.50
CA TYR A 287 4.86 -0.36 -19.44
C TYR A 287 3.33 -0.39 -19.26
N ASN A 288 2.74 0.66 -18.68
CA ASN A 288 1.29 0.74 -18.55
C ASN A 288 0.67 1.34 -19.82
N THR A 289 -0.58 0.97 -20.06
CA THR A 289 -1.41 1.53 -21.12
C THR A 289 -2.51 2.38 -20.48
N PHE A 290 -2.49 3.68 -20.77
CA PHE A 290 -3.50 4.65 -20.34
C PHE A 290 -4.43 4.93 -21.53
N GLU A 291 -5.57 4.24 -21.57
CA GLU A 291 -6.65 4.38 -22.57
C GLU A 291 -7.82 5.14 -21.93
N MET A 292 -7.58 6.38 -21.53
CA MET A 292 -8.49 7.07 -20.62
C MET A 292 -9.64 7.74 -21.38
N SER A 293 -10.82 7.75 -20.77
CA SER A 293 -11.98 8.53 -21.22
C SER A 293 -12.41 9.48 -20.12
N ARG A 294 -12.90 10.68 -20.44
CA ARG A 294 -13.50 11.59 -19.44
C ARG A 294 -14.80 11.04 -18.86
N LEU A 295 -15.08 11.39 -17.61
CA LEU A 295 -16.41 11.17 -17.05
C LEU A 295 -17.39 12.19 -17.63
N SER A 296 -18.65 11.78 -17.81
CA SER A 296 -19.71 12.71 -18.22
C SER A 296 -19.96 13.82 -17.19
N THR A 297 -19.56 13.60 -15.94
CA THR A 297 -19.63 14.53 -14.81
C THR A 297 -18.45 15.52 -14.74
N ASP A 298 -17.49 15.44 -15.67
CA ASP A 298 -16.36 16.38 -15.76
C ASP A 298 -16.74 17.65 -16.53
N THR A 299 -17.70 18.41 -15.98
CA THR A 299 -18.23 19.66 -16.57
C THR A 299 -17.42 20.91 -16.23
N ASP A 300 -16.45 20.81 -15.32
CA ASP A 300 -15.59 21.92 -14.89
C ASP A 300 -14.23 21.82 -15.59
N ASP A 301 -13.75 22.96 -16.08
CA ASP A 301 -12.44 23.11 -16.69
C ASP A 301 -11.29 22.76 -15.74
N THR A 302 -11.51 22.72 -14.42
CA THR A 302 -10.49 22.34 -13.43
C THR A 302 -10.25 20.82 -13.34
N LYS A 303 -11.15 19.98 -13.88
CA LYS A 303 -11.01 18.51 -13.88
C LYS A 303 -10.23 18.04 -15.11
N LYS A 304 -8.94 18.37 -15.16
CA LYS A 304 -8.04 17.92 -16.23
C LYS A 304 -7.75 16.41 -16.09
N ASN A 305 -7.79 15.70 -17.22
CA ASN A 305 -7.64 14.24 -17.25
C ASN A 305 -6.16 13.84 -17.44
N ASP A 306 -5.39 13.98 -16.38
CA ASP A 306 -3.95 13.67 -16.34
C ASP A 306 -3.71 12.24 -15.84
N ALA A 307 -2.81 11.48 -16.46
CA ALA A 307 -2.62 10.06 -16.13
C ALA A 307 -1.99 9.83 -14.74
N ILE A 308 -0.91 10.57 -14.43
CA ILE A 308 -0.13 10.43 -13.21
C ILE A 308 -0.02 11.80 -12.53
N ILE A 309 -0.60 11.93 -11.34
CA ILE A 309 -0.60 13.15 -10.55
C ILE A 309 0.41 12.99 -9.41
N PHE A 310 1.47 13.79 -9.45
CA PHE A 310 2.32 14.05 -8.29
C PHE A 310 1.70 15.20 -7.50
N SER A 311 1.19 14.87 -6.32
CA SER A 311 0.52 15.82 -5.44
C SER A 311 1.54 16.60 -4.59
N LEU A 312 1.03 17.38 -3.64
CA LEU A 312 1.84 18.11 -2.65
C LEU A 312 2.18 17.19 -1.47
N ALA A 313 3.46 16.91 -1.26
CA ALA A 313 3.95 16.16 -0.10
C ALA A 313 5.12 16.85 0.60
N THR A 314 5.19 16.65 1.92
CA THR A 314 6.44 16.80 2.68
C THR A 314 7.32 15.56 2.51
N GLY A 315 8.58 15.65 2.96
CA GLY A 315 9.55 14.57 2.83
C GLY A 315 10.24 14.57 1.46
N SER A 316 10.85 13.44 1.12
CA SER A 316 11.57 13.26 -0.14
C SER A 316 11.37 11.89 -0.81
N LEU A 317 11.31 11.88 -2.15
CA LEU A 317 11.31 10.66 -2.95
C LEU A 317 12.73 10.16 -3.16
N ALA A 318 12.97 8.87 -2.92
CA ALA A 318 14.26 8.21 -3.12
C ALA A 318 14.52 7.82 -4.59
N GLY A 319 13.51 7.90 -5.45
CA GLY A 319 13.67 7.74 -6.88
C GLY A 319 12.33 7.63 -7.60
N VAL A 320 12.27 8.15 -8.81
CA VAL A 320 11.10 8.05 -9.68
C VAL A 320 11.52 7.60 -11.07
N SER A 321 10.79 6.64 -11.63
CA SER A 321 10.94 6.19 -13.00
C SER A 321 9.57 6.07 -13.66
N VAL A 322 9.30 6.89 -14.67
CA VAL A 322 8.10 6.84 -15.52
C VAL A 322 8.53 6.41 -16.93
N LYS A 323 8.37 5.13 -17.25
CA LYS A 323 9.05 4.52 -18.40
C LYS A 323 8.13 3.72 -19.31
N ASN A 324 8.29 3.89 -20.63
CA ASN A 324 7.68 3.01 -21.64
C ASN A 324 6.15 2.86 -21.50
N ASN A 325 5.47 3.87 -20.95
CA ASN A 325 4.01 3.88 -20.89
C ASN A 325 3.44 4.33 -22.24
N THR A 326 2.27 3.84 -22.58
CA THR A 326 1.51 4.26 -23.76
C THR A 326 0.29 5.05 -23.32
N VAL A 327 0.06 6.20 -23.94
CA VAL A 327 -1.04 7.10 -23.61
C VAL A 327 -1.90 7.38 -24.84
N SER A 328 -3.19 7.09 -24.73
CA SER A 328 -4.21 7.28 -25.77
C SER A 328 -5.55 7.68 -25.14
N GLY A 329 -6.54 8.00 -25.98
CA GLY A 329 -7.84 8.48 -25.53
C GLY A 329 -7.84 9.97 -25.15
N ASP A 330 -8.76 10.36 -24.27
CA ASP A 330 -8.94 11.74 -23.81
C ASP A 330 -8.02 12.02 -22.61
N VAL A 331 -6.72 12.13 -22.88
CA VAL A 331 -5.68 12.39 -21.88
C VAL A 331 -5.04 13.74 -22.16
N LEU A 332 -5.02 14.62 -21.16
CA LEU A 332 -4.35 15.91 -21.27
C LEU A 332 -2.82 15.73 -21.22
N ALA A 333 -2.33 15.04 -20.19
CA ALA A 333 -0.91 14.80 -19.99
C ALA A 333 -0.62 13.45 -19.35
N LEU A 334 0.58 12.90 -19.60
CA LEU A 334 1.08 11.73 -18.87
C LEU A 334 1.33 12.08 -17.39
N ILE A 335 1.96 13.22 -17.12
CA ILE A 335 2.30 13.64 -15.75
C ILE A 335 1.68 15.01 -15.45
N ALA A 336 1.17 15.18 -14.22
CA ALA A 336 0.79 16.47 -13.68
C ALA A 336 1.45 16.69 -12.32
N PHE A 337 1.98 17.89 -12.10
CA PHE A 337 2.57 18.31 -10.82
C PHE A 337 1.64 19.31 -10.12
N ALA A 338 1.30 19.07 -8.86
CA ALA A 338 0.39 19.95 -8.10
C ALA A 338 0.90 21.40 -7.95
N SER A 339 2.22 21.58 -7.96
CA SER A 339 2.90 22.88 -7.99
C SER A 339 4.34 22.70 -8.47
N GLU A 340 5.05 23.80 -8.69
CA GLU A 340 6.48 23.77 -9.06
C GLU A 340 7.38 23.12 -7.99
N THR A 341 6.90 23.07 -6.74
CA THR A 341 7.65 22.61 -5.56
C THR A 341 6.96 21.44 -4.86
N CYS A 342 6.03 20.75 -5.52
CA CYS A 342 5.18 19.73 -4.88
C CYS A 342 5.92 18.44 -4.47
N VAL A 343 7.07 18.18 -5.10
CA VAL A 343 7.91 17.00 -4.89
C VAL A 343 9.34 17.43 -4.60
N ASN A 344 9.93 16.85 -3.55
CA ASN A 344 11.37 16.92 -3.29
C ASN A 344 12.02 15.55 -3.57
N MET A 345 13.24 15.57 -4.10
CA MET A 345 14.05 14.37 -4.31
C MET A 345 15.08 14.25 -3.18
N ALA A 346 15.33 13.02 -2.72
CA ALA A 346 16.40 12.75 -1.79
C ALA A 346 17.78 13.01 -2.45
N GLU A 347 18.82 13.20 -1.65
CA GLU A 347 20.17 13.37 -2.17
C GLU A 347 20.57 12.18 -3.05
N ASN A 348 21.14 12.45 -4.23
CA ASN A 348 21.52 11.45 -5.25
C ASN A 348 20.35 10.65 -5.86
N ALA A 349 19.09 10.94 -5.50
CA ALA A 349 17.93 10.36 -6.17
C ALA A 349 17.75 10.96 -7.57
N SER A 350 17.04 10.23 -8.43
CA SER A 350 16.75 10.69 -9.79
C SER A 350 15.27 10.57 -10.11
N PHE A 351 14.77 11.51 -10.91
CA PHE A 351 13.45 11.45 -11.51
C PHE A 351 13.65 11.25 -13.02
N LYS A 352 13.27 10.09 -13.54
CA LYS A 352 13.51 9.70 -14.92
C LYS A 352 12.20 9.53 -15.68
N ILE A 353 12.10 10.13 -16.86
CA ILE A 353 10.96 9.98 -17.77
C ILE A 353 11.49 9.49 -19.11
N ILE A 354 11.18 8.24 -19.50
CA ILE A 354 11.91 7.55 -20.58
C ILE A 354 10.96 6.79 -21.52
N GLY A 355 11.11 6.99 -22.83
CA GLY A 355 10.51 6.10 -23.85
C GLY A 355 8.98 5.99 -23.84
N ASN A 356 8.28 6.97 -23.27
CA ASN A 356 6.81 6.98 -23.24
C ASN A 356 6.23 7.35 -24.61
N THR A 357 5.19 6.65 -25.04
CA THR A 357 4.47 6.92 -26.29
C THR A 357 3.22 7.74 -25.98
N LEU A 358 3.23 9.00 -26.41
CA LEU A 358 2.14 9.95 -26.18
C LEU A 358 1.44 10.20 -27.51
N SER A 359 0.16 9.83 -27.64
CA SER A 359 -0.60 10.13 -28.85
C SER A 359 -0.80 11.64 -29.03
N SER A 360 -1.80 12.23 -28.37
CA SER A 360 -2.06 13.68 -28.36
C SER A 360 -1.78 14.33 -27.01
N ALA A 361 -1.44 13.54 -25.99
CA ALA A 361 -1.19 14.01 -24.64
C ALA A 361 0.14 14.76 -24.53
N LYS A 362 0.18 15.77 -23.65
CA LYS A 362 1.42 16.42 -23.23
C LYS A 362 2.26 15.47 -22.37
N LEU A 363 3.57 15.68 -22.37
CA LEU A 363 4.46 14.92 -21.49
C LEU A 363 4.17 15.23 -20.01
N SER A 364 4.12 16.52 -19.67
CA SER A 364 3.91 16.97 -18.30
C SER A 364 3.31 18.38 -18.23
N VAL A 365 2.46 18.63 -17.23
CA VAL A 365 1.79 19.92 -16.98
C VAL A 365 1.75 20.28 -15.48
N LEU A 366 1.39 21.53 -15.18
CA LEU A 366 0.89 21.90 -13.84
C LEU A 366 -0.56 21.41 -13.67
N TRP A 367 -0.82 20.74 -12.56
CA TRP A 367 -2.11 20.11 -12.28
C TRP A 367 -3.27 21.12 -12.29
N LYS A 368 -4.43 20.67 -12.79
CA LYS A 368 -5.63 21.48 -13.05
C LYS A 368 -5.47 22.58 -14.10
N THR A 369 -4.33 22.61 -14.79
CA THR A 369 -4.06 23.52 -15.90
C THR A 369 -3.61 22.72 -17.12
N ASP A 370 -3.44 23.37 -18.26
CA ASP A 370 -2.76 22.79 -19.42
C ASP A 370 -1.35 23.37 -19.64
N THR A 371 -0.85 24.16 -18.69
CA THR A 371 0.48 24.76 -18.75
C THR A 371 1.55 23.68 -18.66
N ALA A 372 2.36 23.57 -19.71
CA ALA A 372 3.47 22.62 -19.74
C ALA A 372 4.48 22.94 -18.63
N PHE A 373 4.92 21.91 -17.91
CA PHE A 373 5.87 22.07 -16.81
C PHE A 373 6.69 20.79 -16.61
N ILE A 374 7.99 20.94 -16.46
CA ILE A 374 8.94 19.87 -16.13
C ILE A 374 9.87 20.42 -15.05
N PRO A 375 9.95 19.79 -13.87
CA PRO A 375 10.89 20.19 -12.83
C PRO A 375 12.35 20.09 -13.30
N ASN A 376 13.21 20.96 -12.82
CA ASN A 376 14.64 20.99 -13.17
C ASN A 376 15.42 19.72 -12.78
N PHE A 377 14.93 18.96 -11.79
CA PHE A 377 15.52 17.70 -11.34
C PHE A 377 15.14 16.50 -12.24
N ALA A 378 14.15 16.67 -13.11
CA ALA A 378 13.69 15.59 -13.98
C ALA A 378 14.64 15.42 -15.18
N VAL A 379 14.98 14.17 -15.49
CA VAL A 379 15.82 13.81 -16.61
C VAL A 379 15.01 13.04 -17.64
N LEU A 380 15.08 13.50 -18.88
CA LEU A 380 14.32 12.97 -20.02
C LEU A 380 15.25 12.15 -20.91
N TYR A 381 14.82 10.95 -21.31
CA TYR A 381 15.58 10.08 -22.22
C TYR A 381 14.71 9.43 -23.31
#